data_AF-A0A0F9C5T8-F1
#
_entry.id   AF-A0A0F9C5T8-F1
#
_cell.length_a   1.000
_cell.length_b   1.000
_cell.length_c   1.000
_cell.angle_alpha   90.00
_cell.angle_beta   90.00
_cell.angle_gamma   90.00
#
_symmetry.space_group_name_H-M   'P 1'
#
loop_
_entity.id
_entity.type
_entity.pdbx_description
1 polymer ?
#
loop_
_entity_poly.entity_id
_entity_poly.type
_entity_poly.pdbx_seq_one_letter_code
_entity_poly.pdbx_strand_id
1 'polypeptide(L)'
;TIKYRHAEGVDHVNNQAAQLAQHNDHLDRLLKMLDDEGGHEFMIGPPAPIDITEGERLARAFAADLAAGWDLEPDDYLAHLAKVVRDADPYDRIITTNYARPRAKWCEIVTFHEYMGMPAAGVDAYLAKEIGKFKAYGKVVQNTEFGNQGWLSNYDPIKWRIAVWTAFMNESGILFWGMSGGKTTGRRPYRGNANAYIGPESRQYFRVLNAFTRDMPIDMRPVASGYTEHNDLRIYALSNGAVSALYVHHFSDHKKAYQLPDPLFVQTGPGSFRVRWIDPADGKTVRTNRASTKGQYLSLKLPPVKIDLACRIDRAK
;
A
#
# COMPACT_ATOMS: atom_id res chain seq x y z
N THR A 1 5.56 -11.14 63.53
CA THR A 1 5.18 -12.36 62.78
C THR A 1 4.18 -12.00 61.71
N ILE A 2 4.65 -11.73 60.49
CA ILE A 2 3.80 -11.37 59.34
C ILE A 2 3.45 -12.68 58.62
N LYS A 3 2.18 -13.10 58.68
CA LYS A 3 1.67 -14.25 57.92
C LYS A 3 1.26 -13.78 56.52
N TYR A 4 2.03 -14.16 55.51
CA TYR A 4 1.60 -14.06 54.11
C TYR A 4 0.48 -15.10 53.87
N ARG A 5 -0.69 -14.63 53.41
CA ARG A 5 -1.77 -15.49 52.90
C ARG A 5 -1.40 -15.93 51.49
N HIS A 6 -1.13 -17.22 51.32
CA HIS A 6 -0.71 -17.84 50.06
C HIS A 6 -1.88 -18.32 49.18
N ALA A 7 -3.13 -18.00 49.53
CA ALA A 7 -4.32 -18.64 48.97
C ALA A 7 -5.04 -17.86 47.86
N GLU A 8 -4.69 -16.60 47.59
CA GLU A 8 -5.39 -15.77 46.57
C GLU A 8 -4.70 -15.75 45.19
N GLY A 9 -3.53 -16.40 45.05
CA GLY A 9 -2.77 -16.42 43.78
C GLY A 9 -3.17 -17.51 42.79
N VAL A 10 -3.77 -18.61 43.25
CA VAL A 10 -4.06 -19.79 42.40
C VAL A 10 -5.29 -19.55 41.52
N ASP A 11 -6.30 -18.87 42.04
CA ASP A 11 -7.52 -18.56 41.28
C ASP A 11 -7.27 -17.53 40.17
N HIS A 12 -6.29 -16.63 40.35
CA HIS A 12 -5.95 -15.63 39.34
C HIS A 12 -5.18 -16.25 38.15
N VAL A 13 -4.30 -17.22 38.41
CA VAL A 13 -3.54 -17.95 37.39
C VAL A 13 -4.44 -18.89 36.58
N ASN A 14 -5.38 -19.59 37.24
CA ASN A 14 -6.34 -20.45 36.57
C ASN A 14 -7.30 -19.67 35.64
N ASN A 15 -7.71 -18.47 36.05
CA ASN A 15 -8.53 -17.58 35.21
C ASN A 15 -7.76 -17.04 34.00
N GLN A 16 -6.46 -16.74 34.14
CA GLN A 16 -5.61 -16.34 33.01
C GLN A 16 -5.37 -17.50 32.03
N ALA A 17 -5.17 -18.72 32.53
CA ALA A 17 -5.00 -19.91 31.69
C ALA A 17 -6.27 -20.24 30.88
N ALA A 18 -7.46 -20.09 31.48
CA ALA A 18 -8.73 -20.27 30.79
C ALA A 18 -8.99 -19.19 29.72
N GLN A 19 -8.61 -17.93 29.99
CA GLN A 19 -8.66 -16.85 29.00
C GLN A 19 -7.69 -17.06 27.83
N LEU A 20 -6.47 -17.54 28.11
CA LEU A 20 -5.49 -17.94 27.09
C LEU A 20 -6.00 -19.12 26.23
N ALA A 21 -6.63 -20.12 26.84
CA ALA A 21 -7.20 -21.25 26.10
C ALA A 21 -8.36 -20.84 25.19
N GLN A 22 -9.24 -19.94 25.65
CA GLN A 22 -10.32 -19.38 24.81
C GLN A 22 -9.79 -18.50 23.67
N HIS A 23 -8.71 -17.73 23.91
CA HIS A 23 -8.03 -16.99 22.86
C HIS A 23 -7.40 -17.89 21.80
N ASN A 24 -6.81 -19.01 22.21
CA ASN A 24 -6.19 -19.96 21.28
C ASN A 24 -7.24 -20.70 20.42
N ASP A 25 -8.37 -21.14 20.97
CA ASP A 25 -9.46 -21.73 20.18
C ASP A 25 -10.06 -20.73 19.18
N HIS A 26 -10.15 -19.45 19.55
CA HIS A 26 -10.59 -18.41 18.62
C HIS A 26 -9.57 -18.18 17.49
N LEU A 27 -8.27 -18.17 17.81
CA LEU A 27 -7.19 -18.03 16.85
C LEU A 27 -7.14 -19.21 15.87
N ASP A 28 -7.26 -20.44 16.36
CA ASP A 28 -7.26 -21.66 15.55
C ASP A 28 -8.45 -21.69 14.56
N ARG A 29 -9.64 -21.25 14.99
CA ARG A 29 -10.79 -21.11 14.09
C ARG A 29 -10.58 -20.03 13.04
N LEU A 30 -9.95 -18.92 13.40
CA LEU A 30 -9.62 -17.83 12.47
C LEU A 30 -8.60 -18.29 11.43
N LEU A 31 -7.54 -19.00 11.85
CA LEU A 31 -6.54 -19.57 10.95
C LEU A 31 -7.15 -20.60 9.99
N LYS A 32 -8.01 -21.49 10.51
CA LYS A 32 -8.73 -22.47 9.68
C LYS A 32 -9.65 -21.82 8.64
N MET A 33 -10.40 -20.78 9.02
CA MET A 33 -11.24 -20.03 8.08
C MET A 33 -10.41 -19.34 6.98
N LEU A 34 -9.21 -18.88 7.30
CA LEU A 34 -8.31 -18.22 6.35
C LEU A 34 -7.66 -19.22 5.38
N ASP A 35 -7.33 -20.43 5.84
CA ASP A 35 -6.84 -21.53 4.99
C ASP A 35 -7.93 -22.02 4.02
N ASP A 36 -9.16 -22.17 4.50
CA ASP A 36 -10.31 -22.64 3.71
C ASP A 36 -10.72 -21.64 2.60
N GLU A 37 -10.40 -20.35 2.75
CA GLU A 37 -10.73 -19.30 1.76
C GLU A 37 -9.61 -19.01 0.73
N GLY A 38 -8.50 -19.76 0.74
CA GLY A 38 -7.42 -19.59 -0.24
C GLY A 38 -6.64 -18.28 -0.09
N GLY A 39 -6.48 -17.78 1.14
CA GLY A 39 -5.72 -16.57 1.45
C GLY A 39 -4.23 -16.74 1.18
N HIS A 40 -3.72 -16.17 0.08
CA HIS A 40 -2.29 -15.99 -0.14
C HIS A 40 -1.75 -14.78 0.65
N GLU A 41 -0.62 -15.00 1.33
CA GLU A 41 0.23 -14.03 2.05
C GLU A 41 -0.49 -13.03 2.97
N PHE A 42 -0.66 -13.44 4.22
CA PHE A 42 -0.76 -12.51 5.35
C PHE A 42 0.64 -12.09 5.81
N MET A 43 0.90 -10.79 5.93
CA MET A 43 1.92 -10.30 6.88
C MET A 43 1.36 -10.47 8.30
N ILE A 44 1.37 -11.71 8.79
CA ILE A 44 1.33 -12.02 10.22
C ILE A 44 2.79 -12.23 10.61
N GLY A 45 3.32 -11.41 11.53
CA GLY A 45 4.56 -11.77 12.23
C GLY A 45 4.41 -13.20 12.76
N PRO A 46 5.40 -14.07 12.55
CA PRO A 46 5.18 -15.50 12.31
C PRO A 46 4.41 -16.24 13.44
N PRO A 47 3.53 -17.21 13.08
CA PRO A 47 3.01 -18.22 14.00
C PRO A 47 3.88 -19.50 13.99
N ALA A 48 5.16 -19.40 13.62
CA ALA A 48 6.09 -20.42 14.10
C ALA A 48 6.19 -20.17 15.62
N PRO A 49 6.02 -21.19 16.50
CA PRO A 49 6.51 -21.02 17.85
C PRO A 49 7.98 -20.66 17.69
N ILE A 50 8.33 -19.40 17.97
CA ILE A 50 9.70 -19.08 18.31
C ILE A 50 9.95 -20.04 19.46
N ASP A 51 10.75 -21.08 19.19
CA ASP A 51 11.20 -21.98 20.23
C ASP A 51 11.61 -21.06 21.39
N ILE A 52 10.99 -21.25 22.55
CA ILE A 52 11.19 -20.35 23.69
C ILE A 52 12.69 -20.25 23.99
N THR A 53 13.45 -21.31 23.67
CA THR A 53 14.92 -21.31 23.75
C THR A 53 15.61 -20.35 22.78
N GLU A 54 15.07 -20.16 21.57
CA GLU A 54 15.56 -19.19 20.59
C GLU A 54 15.20 -17.76 21.02
N GLY A 55 13.97 -17.52 21.47
CA GLY A 55 13.58 -16.22 22.05
C GLY A 55 14.44 -15.82 23.25
N GLU A 56 14.74 -16.78 24.14
CA GLU A 56 15.66 -16.58 25.25
C GLU A 56 17.11 -16.36 24.80
N ARG A 57 17.58 -17.06 23.76
CA ARG A 57 18.92 -16.87 23.18
C ARG A 57 19.08 -15.45 22.65
N LEU A 58 18.08 -14.94 21.93
CA LEU A 58 18.05 -13.58 21.41
C LEU A 58 18.01 -12.53 22.53
N ALA A 59 17.17 -12.75 23.55
CA ALA A 59 17.09 -11.86 24.71
C ALA A 59 18.41 -11.82 25.51
N ARG A 60 19.10 -12.95 25.66
CA ARG A 60 20.40 -13.03 26.35
C ARG A 60 21.53 -12.36 25.54
N ALA A 61 21.57 -12.55 24.23
CA ALA A 61 22.52 -11.86 23.36
C ALA A 61 22.34 -10.33 23.47
N PHE A 62 21.09 -9.87 23.42
CA PHE A 62 20.78 -8.44 23.56
C PHE A 62 21.14 -7.88 24.95
N ALA A 63 20.84 -8.61 26.02
CA ALA A 63 21.20 -8.20 27.38
C ALA A 63 22.72 -8.13 27.59
N ALA A 64 23.50 -9.02 26.96
CA ALA A 64 24.95 -9.00 27.01
C ALA A 64 25.55 -7.77 26.30
N ASP A 65 25.00 -7.39 25.14
CA ASP A 65 25.44 -6.21 24.39
C ASP A 65 25.10 -4.90 25.12
N LEU A 66 23.91 -4.79 25.73
CA LEU A 66 23.55 -3.67 26.61
C LEU A 66 24.48 -3.59 27.83
N ALA A 67 24.79 -4.73 28.45
CA ALA A 67 25.69 -4.80 29.61
C ALA A 67 27.14 -4.43 29.26
N ALA A 68 27.54 -4.55 27.99
CA ALA A 68 28.85 -4.14 27.49
C ALA A 68 28.98 -2.61 27.26
N GLY A 69 27.95 -1.82 27.59
CA GLY A 69 28.01 -0.35 27.57
C GLY A 69 27.80 0.27 26.19
N TRP A 70 27.11 -0.43 25.28
CA TRP A 70 26.75 0.12 23.98
C TRP A 70 25.57 1.10 24.13
N ASP A 71 25.86 2.40 24.05
CA ASP A 71 24.86 3.41 23.67
C ASP A 71 24.54 3.22 22.18
N LEU A 72 23.64 2.29 21.88
CA LEU A 72 23.22 2.07 20.50
C LEU A 72 22.37 3.26 20.04
N GLU A 73 22.83 3.97 19.01
CA GLU A 73 21.93 4.83 18.25
C GLU A 73 20.74 3.98 17.75
N PRO A 74 19.53 4.56 17.63
CA PRO A 74 18.34 3.79 17.23
C PRO A 74 18.53 2.95 15.95
N ASP A 75 19.35 3.43 15.01
CA ASP A 75 19.62 2.71 13.76
C ASP A 75 20.62 1.54 13.93
N ASP A 76 21.57 1.64 14.87
CA ASP A 76 22.51 0.55 15.18
C ASP A 76 21.78 -0.60 15.89
N TYR A 77 20.85 -0.27 16.80
CA TYR A 77 19.97 -1.26 17.42
C TYR A 77 19.14 -2.01 16.36
N LEU A 78 18.51 -1.29 15.44
CA LEU A 78 17.74 -1.92 14.36
C LEU A 78 18.62 -2.74 13.42
N ALA A 79 19.85 -2.30 13.14
CA ALA A 79 20.81 -3.06 12.33
C ALA A 79 21.21 -4.38 13.01
N HIS A 80 21.46 -4.35 14.32
CA HIS A 80 21.74 -5.55 15.10
C HIS A 80 20.57 -6.54 15.05
N LEU A 81 19.34 -6.07 15.31
CA LEU A 81 18.15 -6.91 15.22
C LEU A 81 17.95 -7.50 13.83
N ALA A 82 18.13 -6.70 12.78
CA ALA A 82 18.01 -7.18 11.41
C ALA A 82 19.05 -8.25 11.08
N LYS A 83 20.29 -8.11 11.58
CA LYS A 83 21.32 -9.15 11.45
C LYS A 83 20.92 -10.44 12.15
N VAL A 84 20.46 -10.35 13.39
CA VAL A 84 19.98 -11.50 14.17
C VAL A 84 18.85 -12.23 13.45
N VAL A 85 17.86 -11.49 12.92
CA VAL A 85 16.77 -12.06 12.13
C VAL A 85 17.30 -12.72 10.86
N ARG A 86 18.19 -12.04 10.12
CA ARG A 86 18.78 -12.57 8.89
C ARG A 86 19.59 -13.86 9.13
N ASP A 87 20.40 -13.91 10.19
CA ASP A 87 21.18 -15.10 10.55
C ASP A 87 20.28 -16.31 10.87
N ALA A 88 19.07 -16.06 11.38
CA ALA A 88 18.10 -17.08 11.76
C ALA A 88 17.09 -17.42 10.63
N ASP A 89 17.01 -16.64 9.56
CA ASP A 89 16.04 -16.83 8.48
C ASP A 89 16.65 -17.52 7.25
N PRO A 90 16.49 -18.85 7.10
CA PRO A 90 17.10 -19.60 5.99
C PRO A 90 16.43 -19.34 4.63
N TYR A 91 15.33 -18.59 4.61
CA TYR A 91 14.55 -18.32 3.39
C TYR A 91 14.81 -16.94 2.81
N ASP A 92 15.72 -16.17 3.41
CA ASP A 92 16.12 -14.85 2.94
C ASP A 92 14.92 -13.90 2.73
N ARG A 93 13.96 -13.87 3.67
CA ARG A 93 12.76 -13.03 3.55
C ARG A 93 13.12 -11.55 3.57
N ILE A 94 12.23 -10.74 2.99
CA ILE A 94 12.39 -9.28 2.95
C ILE A 94 12.36 -8.72 4.38
N ILE A 95 13.37 -7.94 4.74
CA ILE A 95 13.42 -7.19 6.00
C ILE A 95 13.16 -5.71 5.73
N THR A 96 12.23 -5.15 6.49
CA THR A 96 11.91 -3.72 6.50
C THR A 96 11.45 -3.29 7.89
N THR A 97 11.37 -1.99 8.11
CA THR A 97 10.63 -1.40 9.22
C THR A 97 9.28 -0.87 8.74
N ASN A 98 8.53 -0.26 9.65
CA ASN A 98 7.30 0.50 9.44
C ASN A 98 7.58 1.99 9.19
N TYR A 99 8.76 2.48 9.58
CA TYR A 99 9.24 3.82 9.24
C TYR A 99 10.35 3.76 8.20
N ALA A 100 10.45 4.83 7.39
CA ALA A 100 11.43 4.89 6.32
C ALA A 100 12.86 4.80 6.86
N ARG A 101 13.63 3.86 6.29
CA ARG A 101 15.09 3.71 6.49
C ARG A 101 15.80 3.60 5.14
N PRO A 102 15.67 4.60 4.26
CA PRO A 102 16.08 4.47 2.86
C PRO A 102 17.58 4.20 2.68
N ARG A 103 18.42 4.69 3.60
CA ARG A 103 19.87 4.52 3.56
C ARG A 103 20.39 3.27 4.29
N ALA A 104 19.57 2.64 5.14
CA ALA A 104 20.00 1.47 5.91
C ALA A 104 20.17 0.27 5.00
N LYS A 105 21.34 -0.38 5.02
CA LYS A 105 21.61 -1.53 4.12
C LYS A 105 20.75 -2.76 4.44
N TRP A 106 20.41 -2.96 5.71
CA TRP A 106 19.58 -4.07 6.18
C TRP A 106 18.09 -3.92 5.86
N CYS A 107 17.64 -2.71 5.45
CA CYS A 107 16.25 -2.42 5.12
C CYS A 107 16.07 -2.50 3.59
N GLU A 108 15.50 -3.60 3.10
CA GLU A 108 15.54 -3.96 1.67
C GLU A 108 14.48 -3.25 0.83
N ILE A 109 13.35 -2.90 1.46
CA ILE A 109 12.32 -2.05 0.87
C ILE A 109 12.12 -0.83 1.76
N VAL A 110 11.70 0.29 1.17
CA VAL A 110 11.40 1.51 1.92
C VAL A 110 9.92 1.59 2.17
N THR A 111 9.56 1.59 3.44
CA THR A 111 8.18 1.75 3.87
C THR A 111 7.97 3.12 4.48
N PHE A 112 6.74 3.63 4.41
CA PHE A 112 6.37 4.85 5.09
C PHE A 112 4.89 4.83 5.45
N HIS A 113 4.57 5.60 6.49
CA HIS A 113 3.21 5.81 6.96
C HIS A 113 2.76 7.20 6.52
N GLU A 114 1.51 7.31 6.12
CA GLU A 114 0.93 8.57 5.71
C GLU A 114 -0.53 8.67 6.14
N TYR A 115 -0.82 9.63 7.00
CA TYR A 115 -2.19 9.96 7.38
C TYR A 115 -2.53 11.34 6.84
N MET A 116 -3.48 11.37 5.93
CA MET A 116 -3.65 12.52 5.06
C MET A 116 -4.74 13.45 5.59
N GLY A 117 -4.40 14.73 5.80
CA GLY A 117 -5.35 15.80 6.13
C GLY A 117 -5.92 16.54 4.91
N MET A 118 -5.89 15.94 3.71
CA MET A 118 -6.22 16.60 2.44
C MET A 118 -7.41 15.95 1.71
N PRO A 119 -8.10 16.66 0.80
CA PRO A 119 -9.19 16.10 0.00
C PRO A 119 -8.70 15.14 -1.08
N ALA A 120 -9.64 14.36 -1.66
CA ALA A 120 -9.38 13.42 -2.75
C ALA A 120 -8.66 14.06 -3.96
N ALA A 121 -9.02 15.30 -4.32
CA ALA A 121 -8.43 16.04 -5.44
C ALA A 121 -6.91 16.29 -5.33
N GLY A 122 -6.34 16.24 -4.12
CA GLY A 122 -4.91 16.47 -3.89
C GLY A 122 -4.09 15.23 -3.59
N VAL A 123 -4.74 14.08 -3.35
CA VAL A 123 -4.09 12.90 -2.78
C VAL A 123 -3.05 12.29 -3.72
N ASP A 124 -3.29 12.35 -5.03
CA ASP A 124 -2.42 11.75 -6.03
C ASP A 124 -1.06 12.46 -6.14
N ALA A 125 -1.07 13.78 -6.28
CA ALA A 125 0.15 14.56 -6.43
C ALA A 125 1.08 14.39 -5.22
N TYR A 126 0.50 14.38 -4.02
CA TYR A 126 1.26 14.12 -2.80
C TYR A 126 1.86 12.72 -2.78
N LEU A 127 1.06 11.68 -3.07
CA LEU A 127 1.54 10.30 -3.05
C LEU A 127 2.63 10.07 -4.09
N ALA A 128 2.44 10.55 -5.32
CA ALA A 128 3.45 10.46 -6.37
C ALA A 128 4.77 11.12 -5.95
N LYS A 129 4.70 12.29 -5.29
CA LYS A 129 5.87 12.98 -4.75
C LYS A 129 6.59 12.17 -3.66
N GLU A 130 5.88 11.68 -2.66
CA GLU A 130 6.51 10.93 -1.56
C GLU A 130 7.06 9.58 -2.04
N ILE A 131 6.35 8.86 -2.91
CA ILE A 131 6.86 7.63 -3.53
C ILE A 131 8.12 7.93 -4.33
N GLY A 132 8.10 8.96 -5.19
CA GLY A 132 9.26 9.37 -5.99
C GLY A 132 10.49 9.72 -5.13
N LYS A 133 10.28 10.43 -4.02
CA LYS A 133 11.33 10.75 -3.03
C LYS A 133 12.00 9.50 -2.47
N PHE A 134 11.24 8.45 -2.13
CA PHE A 134 11.82 7.20 -1.61
C PHE A 134 12.39 6.31 -2.71
N LYS A 135 11.78 6.31 -3.91
CA LYS A 135 12.29 5.59 -5.09
C LYS A 135 13.66 6.10 -5.54
N ALA A 136 13.97 7.37 -5.29
CA ALA A 136 15.29 7.95 -5.57
C ALA A 136 16.46 7.25 -4.84
N TYR A 137 16.18 6.42 -3.82
CA TYR A 137 17.17 5.59 -3.15
C TYR A 137 17.41 4.23 -3.82
N GLY A 138 16.75 3.94 -4.95
CA GLY A 138 16.97 2.71 -5.71
C GLY A 138 16.34 1.46 -5.09
N LYS A 139 15.41 1.62 -4.14
CA LYS A 139 14.71 0.52 -3.45
C LYS A 139 13.24 0.48 -3.85
N VAL A 140 12.61 -0.69 -3.66
CA VAL A 140 11.15 -0.82 -3.73
C VAL A 140 10.54 0.04 -2.64
N VAL A 141 9.39 0.67 -2.93
CA VAL A 141 8.67 1.53 -1.99
C VAL A 141 7.28 0.96 -1.75
N GLN A 142 6.85 0.94 -0.50
CA GLN A 142 5.51 0.52 -0.11
C GLN A 142 4.97 1.48 0.95
N ASN A 143 3.80 2.07 0.73
CA ASN A 143 3.12 2.72 1.84
C ASN A 143 2.51 1.63 2.73
N THR A 144 3.01 1.47 3.95
CA THR A 144 2.56 0.41 4.87
C THR A 144 1.51 0.88 5.86
N GLU A 145 1.14 2.14 5.83
CA GLU A 145 0.04 2.63 6.63
C GLU A 145 -0.57 3.90 6.03
N PHE A 146 -1.76 3.77 5.48
CA PHE A 146 -2.49 4.86 4.85
C PHE A 146 -3.87 5.07 5.46
N GLY A 147 -4.23 6.32 5.71
CA GLY A 147 -5.53 6.69 6.26
C GLY A 147 -5.74 8.20 6.25
N ASN A 148 -6.83 8.66 6.88
CA ASN A 148 -6.98 10.08 7.18
C ASN A 148 -6.50 10.37 8.61
N GLN A 149 -6.21 11.64 8.87
CA GLN A 149 -5.95 12.14 10.21
C GLN A 149 -6.88 13.30 10.57
N GLY A 150 -6.91 13.62 11.86
CA GLY A 150 -7.59 14.78 12.39
C GLY A 150 -9.11 14.64 12.29
N TRP A 151 -9.76 15.59 11.63
CA TRP A 151 -11.22 15.74 11.64
C TRP A 151 -11.88 15.23 10.38
N LEU A 152 -11.13 14.52 9.53
CA LEU A 152 -11.68 13.96 8.31
C LEU A 152 -12.52 12.71 8.62
N SER A 153 -13.44 12.40 7.71
CA SER A 153 -14.19 11.14 7.71
C SER A 153 -13.23 9.96 7.53
N ASN A 154 -13.46 8.84 8.21
CA ASN A 154 -12.78 7.58 7.86
C ASN A 154 -13.32 6.96 6.55
N TYR A 155 -14.49 7.42 6.08
CA TYR A 155 -15.12 7.00 4.85
C TYR A 155 -14.88 8.01 3.74
N ASP A 156 -13.89 7.73 2.88
CA ASP A 156 -13.56 8.53 1.70
C ASP A 156 -13.22 7.61 0.49
N PRO A 157 -14.22 6.93 -0.08
CA PRO A 157 -13.99 5.89 -1.08
C PRO A 157 -13.36 6.44 -2.37
N ILE A 158 -13.63 7.69 -2.74
CA ILE A 158 -13.02 8.34 -3.91
C ILE A 158 -11.52 8.57 -3.66
N LYS A 159 -11.14 9.12 -2.50
CA LYS A 159 -9.74 9.29 -2.14
C LYS A 159 -8.99 7.96 -2.09
N TRP A 160 -9.60 6.91 -1.53
CA TRP A 160 -8.99 5.58 -1.49
C TRP A 160 -8.76 5.01 -2.89
N ARG A 161 -9.72 5.20 -3.81
CA ARG A 161 -9.55 4.81 -5.23
C ARG A 161 -8.37 5.53 -5.86
N ILE A 162 -8.35 6.86 -5.80
CA ILE A 162 -7.30 7.67 -6.41
C ILE A 162 -5.93 7.30 -5.83
N ALA A 163 -5.85 7.09 -4.52
CA ALA A 163 -4.62 6.72 -3.84
C ALA A 163 -4.02 5.40 -4.36
N VAL A 164 -4.82 4.32 -4.45
CA VAL A 164 -4.30 3.02 -4.89
C VAL A 164 -3.87 3.02 -6.36
N TRP A 165 -4.62 3.71 -7.23
CA TRP A 165 -4.25 3.85 -8.63
C TRP A 165 -2.98 4.66 -8.81
N THR A 166 -2.84 5.76 -8.06
CA THR A 166 -1.64 6.59 -8.06
C THR A 166 -0.43 5.80 -7.58
N ALA A 167 -0.55 5.08 -6.45
CA ALA A 167 0.54 4.27 -5.93
C ALA A 167 1.00 3.22 -6.94
N PHE A 168 0.05 2.49 -7.54
CA PHE A 168 0.36 1.48 -8.57
C PHE A 168 1.14 2.11 -9.74
N MET A 169 0.67 3.24 -10.28
CA MET A 169 1.32 3.93 -11.40
C MET A 169 2.68 4.54 -11.07
N ASN A 170 3.04 4.61 -9.78
CA ASN A 170 4.35 5.04 -9.30
C ASN A 170 5.17 3.87 -8.71
N GLU A 171 4.85 2.63 -9.10
CA GLU A 171 5.54 1.40 -8.67
C GLU A 171 5.54 1.17 -7.15
N SER A 172 4.41 1.44 -6.50
CA SER A 172 4.18 1.22 -5.06
C SER A 172 2.82 0.56 -4.81
N GLY A 173 2.67 -0.07 -3.64
CA GLY A 173 1.36 -0.43 -3.08
C GLY A 173 0.97 0.47 -1.91
N ILE A 174 -0.26 0.25 -1.41
CA ILE A 174 -0.78 0.89 -0.20
C ILE A 174 -1.36 -0.18 0.71
N LEU A 175 -0.97 -0.16 1.99
CA LEU A 175 -1.64 -0.84 3.08
C LEU A 175 -2.44 0.18 3.88
N PHE A 176 -3.74 -0.01 3.98
CA PHE A 176 -4.61 0.88 4.74
C PHE A 176 -4.58 0.53 6.21
N TRP A 177 -4.47 1.52 7.09
CA TRP A 177 -4.85 1.31 8.49
C TRP A 177 -6.37 1.20 8.55
N GLY A 178 -6.90 0.00 8.76
CA GLY A 178 -8.33 -0.26 8.74
C GLY A 178 -9.04 0.11 10.06
N MET A 179 -10.12 0.88 9.98
CA MET A 179 -11.12 0.99 11.06
C MET A 179 -12.49 0.50 10.56
N SER A 180 -12.59 -0.81 10.34
CA SER A 180 -13.78 -1.46 9.78
C SER A 180 -15.00 -1.49 10.70
N GLY A 181 -14.85 -1.13 11.98
CA GLY A 181 -15.91 -1.20 12.99
C GLY A 181 -17.06 -0.20 12.79
N GLY A 182 -16.86 0.88 12.03
CA GLY A 182 -17.93 1.82 11.74
C GLY A 182 -17.48 3.05 10.95
N LYS A 183 -18.42 3.72 10.28
CA LYS A 183 -18.17 4.99 9.59
C LYS A 183 -18.16 6.15 10.58
N THR A 184 -17.19 7.03 10.48
CA THR A 184 -17.10 8.29 11.22
C THR A 184 -17.23 9.45 10.24
N THR A 185 -17.98 10.48 10.61
CA THR A 185 -18.25 11.62 9.71
C THR A 185 -17.21 12.72 9.80
N GLY A 186 -16.18 12.55 10.66
CA GLY A 186 -15.20 13.60 10.95
C GLY A 186 -15.85 14.78 11.68
N ARG A 187 -15.65 14.90 13.00
CA ARG A 187 -16.24 16.00 13.79
C ARG A 187 -15.23 16.55 14.80
N ARG A 188 -15.18 17.87 14.93
CA ARG A 188 -14.55 18.52 16.09
C ARG A 188 -15.31 18.12 17.37
N PRO A 189 -14.66 18.00 18.53
CA PRO A 189 -13.25 18.27 18.82
C PRO A 189 -12.32 17.05 18.65
N TYR A 190 -12.82 15.93 18.13
CA TYR A 190 -12.07 14.66 18.12
C TYR A 190 -10.75 14.81 17.34
N ARG A 191 -9.62 14.64 18.03
CA ARG A 191 -8.28 14.60 17.45
C ARG A 191 -7.82 13.15 17.51
N GLY A 192 -7.75 12.48 16.36
CA GLY A 192 -7.24 11.13 16.25
C GLY A 192 -7.02 10.74 14.79
N ASN A 193 -6.39 9.60 14.54
CA ASN A 193 -6.27 9.08 13.19
C ASN A 193 -7.66 8.60 12.75
N ALA A 194 -8.27 9.34 11.83
CA ALA A 194 -9.45 8.90 11.10
C ALA A 194 -8.99 7.90 10.02
N ASN A 195 -8.51 6.75 10.48
CA ASN A 195 -8.07 5.61 9.68
C ASN A 195 -9.05 5.24 8.56
N ALA A 196 -8.74 4.31 7.66
CA ALA A 196 -9.64 4.01 6.55
C ALA A 196 -10.79 3.06 6.93
N TYR A 197 -12.02 3.46 6.68
CA TYR A 197 -13.17 2.53 6.60
C TYR A 197 -13.25 1.98 5.16
N ILE A 198 -12.94 0.69 5.00
CA ILE A 198 -12.98 -0.01 3.71
C ILE A 198 -14.31 -0.74 3.56
N GLY A 199 -15.31 -0.01 3.04
CA GLY A 199 -16.66 -0.53 2.78
C GLY A 199 -16.81 -1.21 1.41
N PRO A 200 -18.04 -1.66 1.07
CA PRO A 200 -18.33 -2.30 -0.22
C PRO A 200 -17.89 -1.48 -1.45
N GLU A 201 -18.07 -0.15 -1.39
CA GLU A 201 -17.69 0.77 -2.47
C GLU A 201 -16.16 0.76 -2.73
N SER A 202 -15.35 0.96 -1.69
CA SER A 202 -13.88 0.89 -1.82
C SER A 202 -13.40 -0.49 -2.24
N ARG A 203 -14.02 -1.57 -1.72
CA ARG A 203 -13.71 -2.94 -2.14
C ARG A 203 -14.00 -3.16 -3.62
N GLN A 204 -15.08 -2.60 -4.15
CA GLN A 204 -15.36 -2.65 -5.58
C GLN A 204 -14.26 -1.94 -6.38
N TYR A 205 -13.83 -0.75 -5.95
CA TYR A 205 -12.73 -0.02 -6.62
C TYR A 205 -11.43 -0.83 -6.61
N PHE A 206 -11.11 -1.52 -5.51
CA PHE A 206 -9.92 -2.36 -5.42
C PHE A 206 -10.02 -3.62 -6.29
N ARG A 207 -11.21 -4.22 -6.42
CA ARG A 207 -11.44 -5.31 -7.38
C ARG A 207 -11.22 -4.86 -8.82
N VAL A 208 -11.65 -3.65 -9.17
CA VAL A 208 -11.42 -3.07 -10.51
C VAL A 208 -9.92 -2.89 -10.77
N LEU A 209 -9.17 -2.33 -9.80
CA LEU A 209 -7.71 -2.21 -9.92
C LEU A 209 -7.07 -3.60 -10.10
N ASN A 210 -7.40 -4.56 -9.23
CA ASN A 210 -6.85 -5.92 -9.32
C ASN A 210 -7.15 -6.58 -10.67
N ALA A 211 -8.39 -6.48 -11.16
CA ALA A 211 -8.75 -7.01 -12.48
C ALA A 211 -8.01 -6.32 -13.63
N PHE A 212 -7.68 -5.04 -13.49
CA PHE A 212 -6.92 -4.29 -14.48
C PHE A 212 -5.44 -4.70 -14.50
N THR A 213 -4.84 -4.93 -13.33
CA THR A 213 -3.39 -5.18 -13.16
C THR A 213 -2.99 -6.65 -13.19
N ARG A 214 -3.92 -7.59 -12.97
CA ARG A 214 -3.65 -9.04 -12.85
C ARG A 214 -2.73 -9.62 -13.94
N ASP A 215 -2.89 -9.14 -15.17
CA ASP A 215 -2.20 -9.69 -16.34
C ASP A 215 -1.14 -8.71 -16.89
N MET A 216 -0.65 -7.79 -16.05
CA MET A 216 0.37 -6.80 -16.43
C MET A 216 1.78 -7.35 -16.20
N PRO A 217 2.74 -7.04 -17.08
CA PRO A 217 4.14 -7.37 -16.86
C PRO A 217 4.71 -6.67 -15.61
N ILE A 218 5.56 -7.37 -14.87
CA ILE A 218 6.19 -6.86 -13.63
C ILE A 218 7.33 -5.85 -13.91
N ASP A 219 7.81 -5.78 -15.14
CA ASP A 219 8.94 -4.97 -15.57
C ASP A 219 8.53 -3.61 -16.15
N MET A 220 7.25 -3.24 -16.05
CA MET A 220 6.78 -1.92 -16.46
C MET A 220 7.41 -0.82 -15.60
N ARG A 221 7.82 0.28 -16.25
CA ARG A 221 8.44 1.45 -15.59
C ARG A 221 7.69 2.74 -15.88
N PRO A 222 7.76 3.76 -15.00
CA PRO A 222 7.25 5.08 -15.29
C PRO A 222 7.83 5.62 -16.59
N VAL A 223 6.97 6.13 -17.46
CA VAL A 223 7.35 6.75 -18.73
C VAL A 223 6.70 8.10 -18.91
N ALA A 224 7.22 8.91 -19.83
CA ALA A 224 6.65 10.22 -20.11
C ALA A 224 5.22 10.11 -20.67
N SER A 225 4.29 10.87 -20.10
CA SER A 225 2.89 10.94 -20.54
C SER A 225 2.34 12.36 -20.48
N GLY A 226 2.22 13.00 -21.66
CA GLY A 226 1.65 14.33 -21.82
C GLY A 226 2.26 15.41 -20.91
N TYR A 227 1.62 16.57 -20.88
CA TYR A 227 1.92 17.60 -19.89
C TYR A 227 1.12 17.30 -18.62
N THR A 228 1.81 16.84 -17.57
CA THR A 228 1.22 16.22 -16.37
C THR A 228 0.50 17.18 -15.43
N GLU A 229 0.55 18.50 -15.66
CA GLU A 229 -0.11 19.51 -14.81
C GLU A 229 -0.81 20.61 -15.62
N HIS A 230 -1.02 20.40 -16.92
CA HIS A 230 -1.77 21.34 -17.75
C HIS A 230 -3.22 20.87 -17.85
N ASN A 231 -4.14 21.84 -17.79
CA ASN A 231 -5.55 21.63 -18.09
C ASN A 231 -6.30 20.71 -17.12
N ASP A 232 -6.15 20.94 -15.81
CA ASP A 232 -6.95 20.28 -14.75
C ASP A 232 -6.76 18.76 -14.60
N LEU A 233 -5.83 18.18 -15.34
CA LEU A 233 -5.54 16.75 -15.33
C LEU A 233 -4.14 16.47 -14.78
N ARG A 234 -4.00 15.34 -14.08
CA ARG A 234 -2.73 14.67 -13.82
C ARG A 234 -2.72 13.32 -14.48
N ILE A 235 -1.59 12.98 -15.11
CA ILE A 235 -1.44 11.77 -15.91
C ILE A 235 -0.21 11.02 -15.42
N TYR A 236 -0.39 9.74 -15.13
CA TYR A 236 0.68 8.82 -14.76
C TYR A 236 0.68 7.67 -15.75
N ALA A 237 1.85 7.22 -16.20
CA ALA A 237 1.96 6.12 -17.13
C ALA A 237 3.10 5.17 -16.78
N LEU A 238 2.83 3.87 -16.95
CA LEU A 238 3.80 2.79 -16.88
C LEU A 238 3.92 2.13 -18.26
N SER A 239 5.12 1.72 -18.67
CA SER A 239 5.33 0.97 -19.91
C SER A 239 6.56 0.06 -19.83
N ASN A 240 6.51 -1.07 -20.55
CA ASN A 240 7.69 -1.86 -20.93
C ASN A 240 7.84 -1.96 -22.46
N GLY A 241 7.12 -1.12 -23.21
CA GLY A 241 7.08 -1.14 -24.68
C GLY A 241 6.12 -2.16 -25.30
N ALA A 242 5.81 -3.28 -24.63
CA ALA A 242 4.82 -4.25 -25.07
C ALA A 242 3.42 -3.91 -24.54
N VAL A 243 3.34 -3.54 -23.26
CA VAL A 243 2.13 -3.08 -22.58
C VAL A 243 2.42 -1.71 -22.00
N SER A 244 1.46 -0.80 -22.10
CA SER A 244 1.45 0.46 -21.35
C SER A 244 0.14 0.62 -20.59
N ALA A 245 0.22 1.25 -19.43
CA ALA A 245 -0.91 1.59 -18.59
C ALA A 245 -0.90 3.09 -18.33
N LEU A 246 -2.06 3.74 -18.38
CA LEU A 246 -2.22 5.15 -18.03
C LEU A 246 -3.30 5.29 -16.97
N TYR A 247 -3.07 6.19 -16.02
CA TYR A 247 -4.08 6.70 -15.11
C TYR A 247 -4.20 8.20 -15.29
N VAL A 248 -5.42 8.69 -15.47
CA VAL A 248 -5.73 10.10 -15.64
C VAL A 248 -6.65 10.51 -14.50
N HIS A 249 -6.26 11.53 -13.74
CA HIS A 249 -7.05 12.10 -12.65
C HIS A 249 -7.40 13.55 -12.97
N HIS A 250 -8.70 13.85 -12.99
CA HIS A 250 -9.22 15.21 -13.08
C HIS A 250 -9.23 15.83 -11.68
N PHE A 251 -8.24 16.66 -11.37
CA PHE A 251 -8.00 17.14 -10.02
C PHE A 251 -8.67 18.48 -9.72
N SER A 252 -9.13 19.24 -10.72
CA SER A 252 -9.74 20.56 -10.48
C SER A 252 -11.18 20.46 -9.97
N ASP A 253 -12.02 19.62 -10.59
CA ASP A 253 -13.44 19.51 -10.26
C ASP A 253 -14.01 18.08 -10.44
N HIS A 254 -14.30 17.39 -9.34
CA HIS A 254 -14.94 16.06 -9.39
C HIS A 254 -16.45 16.08 -9.73
N LYS A 255 -17.02 17.25 -10.05
CA LYS A 255 -18.46 17.41 -10.32
C LYS A 255 -18.78 17.44 -11.81
N LYS A 256 -17.94 18.06 -12.64
CA LYS A 256 -18.14 18.20 -14.08
C LYS A 256 -17.14 17.34 -14.85
N ALA A 257 -17.59 16.76 -15.96
CA ALA A 257 -16.69 16.07 -16.86
C ALA A 257 -15.78 17.07 -17.57
N TYR A 258 -14.48 16.80 -17.54
CA TYR A 258 -13.47 17.52 -18.27
C TYR A 258 -13.21 16.84 -19.62
N GLN A 259 -13.12 17.64 -20.68
CA GLN A 259 -12.75 17.17 -22.02
C GLN A 259 -11.47 17.86 -22.43
N LEU A 260 -10.38 17.09 -22.52
CA LEU A 260 -9.13 17.61 -23.06
C LEU A 260 -9.33 17.93 -24.55
N PRO A 261 -9.06 19.18 -25.00
CA PRO A 261 -9.26 19.56 -26.40
C PRO A 261 -8.23 18.90 -27.32
N ASP A 262 -6.99 18.79 -26.84
CA ASP A 262 -5.88 18.21 -27.57
C ASP A 262 -5.69 16.73 -27.23
N PRO A 263 -5.07 15.94 -28.12
CA PRO A 263 -4.64 14.59 -27.78
C PRO A 263 -3.62 14.57 -26.64
N LEU A 264 -3.71 13.56 -25.77
CA LEU A 264 -2.62 13.22 -24.86
C LEU A 264 -1.57 12.38 -25.57
N PHE A 265 -0.35 12.37 -25.03
CA PHE A 265 0.75 11.56 -25.55
C PHE A 265 1.22 10.59 -24.49
N VAL A 266 1.65 9.39 -24.89
CA VAL A 266 2.34 8.45 -24.01
C VAL A 266 3.49 7.79 -24.74
N GLN A 267 4.62 7.65 -24.07
CA GLN A 267 5.79 6.98 -24.64
C GLN A 267 5.55 5.46 -24.73
N THR A 268 5.52 4.94 -25.95
CA THR A 268 5.28 3.51 -26.24
C THR A 268 6.34 2.90 -27.15
N GLY A 269 7.11 3.73 -27.84
CA GLY A 269 7.87 3.32 -29.03
C GLY A 269 6.97 3.15 -30.27
N PRO A 270 7.58 2.98 -31.46
CA PRO A 270 6.86 2.83 -32.72
C PRO A 270 6.06 1.52 -32.74
N GLY A 271 4.88 1.52 -33.35
CA GLY A 271 4.05 0.32 -33.49
C GLY A 271 2.56 0.60 -33.66
N SER A 272 1.80 -0.50 -33.65
CA SER A 272 0.34 -0.49 -33.64
C SER A 272 -0.15 -1.05 -32.31
N PHE A 273 -1.24 -0.49 -31.78
CA PHE A 273 -1.71 -0.76 -30.42
C PHE A 273 -3.24 -0.88 -30.36
N ARG A 274 -3.71 -1.74 -29.46
CA ARG A 274 -5.09 -1.77 -28.98
C ARG A 274 -5.18 -0.93 -27.72
N VAL A 275 -6.11 0.02 -27.70
CA VAL A 275 -6.29 0.98 -26.62
C VAL A 275 -7.65 0.73 -25.98
N ARG A 276 -7.69 0.50 -24.66
CA ARG A 276 -8.93 0.27 -23.91
C ARG A 276 -8.98 1.17 -22.68
N TRP A 277 -9.93 2.08 -22.67
CA TRP A 277 -10.26 2.96 -21.56
C TRP A 277 -11.33 2.29 -20.68
N ILE A 278 -11.14 2.35 -19.36
CA ILE A 278 -12.12 1.89 -18.37
C ILE A 278 -12.41 3.00 -17.35
N ASP A 279 -13.58 2.93 -16.72
CA ASP A 279 -13.92 3.70 -15.53
C ASP A 279 -13.39 2.97 -14.28
N PRO A 280 -12.48 3.56 -13.50
CA PRO A 280 -11.98 2.96 -12.25
C PRO A 280 -13.06 2.69 -11.19
N ALA A 281 -14.23 3.33 -11.28
CA ALA A 281 -15.31 3.18 -10.32
C ALA A 281 -16.03 1.82 -10.45
N ASP A 282 -16.26 1.35 -11.68
CA ASP A 282 -17.04 0.13 -11.92
C ASP A 282 -16.35 -0.88 -12.86
N GLY A 283 -15.21 -0.49 -13.45
CA GLY A 283 -14.43 -1.31 -14.37
C GLY A 283 -15.01 -1.41 -15.77
N LYS A 284 -16.12 -0.72 -16.07
CA LYS A 284 -16.73 -0.77 -17.40
C LYS A 284 -15.82 -0.12 -18.42
N THR A 285 -15.84 -0.68 -19.63
CA THR A 285 -15.11 -0.11 -20.76
C THR A 285 -15.82 1.14 -21.26
N VAL A 286 -15.12 2.26 -21.21
CA VAL A 286 -15.59 3.57 -21.69
C VAL A 286 -15.38 3.68 -23.20
N ARG A 287 -14.23 3.21 -23.71
CA ARG A 287 -13.93 3.23 -25.14
C ARG A 287 -12.84 2.22 -25.50
N THR A 288 -12.95 1.63 -26.68
CA THR A 288 -11.87 0.85 -27.31
C THR A 288 -11.52 1.44 -28.67
N ASN A 289 -10.22 1.59 -28.93
CA ASN A 289 -9.71 2.11 -30.19
C ASN A 289 -8.49 1.29 -30.65
N ARG A 290 -8.09 1.49 -31.90
CA ARG A 290 -6.74 1.17 -32.37
C ARG A 290 -5.99 2.47 -32.61
N ALA A 291 -4.70 2.48 -32.33
CA ALA A 291 -3.82 3.62 -32.58
C ALA A 291 -2.46 3.11 -33.04
N SER A 292 -1.72 3.94 -33.77
CA SER A 292 -0.36 3.61 -34.19
C SER A 292 0.52 4.84 -34.16
N THR A 293 1.82 4.64 -34.03
CA THR A 293 2.82 5.70 -34.14
C THR A 293 4.06 5.17 -34.85
N LYS A 294 4.69 6.03 -35.66
CA LYS A 294 6.00 5.77 -36.25
C LYS A 294 7.15 6.28 -35.36
N GLY A 295 6.83 7.08 -34.34
CA GLY A 295 7.81 7.67 -33.42
C GLY A 295 7.75 7.03 -32.03
N GLN A 296 8.33 7.72 -31.05
CA GLN A 296 8.38 7.23 -29.66
C GLN A 296 7.07 7.42 -28.88
N TYR A 297 6.22 8.35 -29.33
CA TYR A 297 5.00 8.76 -28.61
C TYR A 297 3.74 8.37 -29.39
N LEU A 298 2.78 7.78 -28.70
CA LEU A 298 1.45 7.48 -29.19
C LEU A 298 0.50 8.62 -28.80
N SER A 299 -0.17 9.19 -29.80
CA SER A 299 -1.21 10.20 -29.59
C SER A 299 -2.57 9.56 -29.35
N LEU A 300 -3.26 9.97 -28.28
CA LEU A 300 -4.54 9.41 -27.87
C LEU A 300 -5.53 10.53 -27.61
N LYS A 301 -6.75 10.42 -28.15
CA LYS A 301 -7.86 11.26 -27.68
C LYS A 301 -8.24 10.79 -26.28
N LEU A 302 -8.53 11.68 -25.35
CA LEU A 302 -9.04 11.33 -24.02
C LEU A 302 -10.59 11.33 -24.06
N PRO A 303 -11.30 10.30 -23.54
CA PRO A 303 -12.74 10.41 -23.30
C PRO A 303 -13.03 11.49 -22.23
N PRO A 304 -14.24 12.07 -22.17
CA PRO A 304 -14.60 12.94 -21.05
C PRO A 304 -14.35 12.25 -19.71
N VAL A 305 -13.67 12.92 -18.78
CA VAL A 305 -13.30 12.39 -17.46
C VAL A 305 -13.89 13.25 -16.36
N LYS A 306 -14.68 12.66 -15.47
CA LYS A 306 -15.27 13.38 -14.33
C LYS A 306 -14.37 13.36 -13.09
N ILE A 307 -13.87 12.18 -12.73
CA ILE A 307 -12.94 11.99 -11.61
C ILE A 307 -11.66 11.40 -12.14
N ASP A 308 -11.73 10.20 -12.70
CA ASP A 308 -10.56 9.48 -13.18
C ASP A 308 -10.90 8.51 -14.31
N LEU A 309 -9.88 8.14 -15.08
CA LEU A 309 -9.92 7.11 -16.12
C LEU A 309 -8.64 6.29 -16.08
N ALA A 310 -8.75 5.02 -16.41
CA ALA A 310 -7.59 4.16 -16.64
C ALA A 310 -7.57 3.64 -18.07
N CYS A 311 -6.38 3.48 -18.64
CA CYS A 311 -6.20 2.96 -19.99
C CYS A 311 -5.17 1.85 -20.01
N ARG A 312 -5.50 0.73 -20.67
CA ARG A 312 -4.53 -0.28 -21.07
C ARG A 312 -4.25 -0.16 -22.56
N ILE A 313 -2.98 -0.21 -22.91
CA ILE A 313 -2.47 -0.11 -24.28
C ILE A 313 -1.63 -1.36 -24.53
N ASP A 314 -2.15 -2.27 -25.33
CA ASP A 314 -1.47 -3.51 -25.68
C ASP A 314 -0.95 -3.39 -27.11
N ARG A 315 0.35 -3.66 -27.31
CA ARG A 315 0.94 -3.73 -28.65
C ARG A 315 0.24 -4.82 -29.46
N ALA A 316 -0.20 -4.47 -30.67
CA ALA A 316 -0.73 -5.44 -31.61
C ALA A 316 0.41 -6.34 -32.09
N LYS A 317 0.17 -7.65 -32.10
CA LYS A 317 1.04 -8.62 -32.76
C LYS A 317 1.03 -8.40 -34.27
#